data_AF-Y0KJI6-F1
#
_entry.id   AF-Y0KJI6-F1
#
_cell.length_a   1.000
_cell.length_b   1.000
_cell.length_c   1.000
_cell.angle_alpha   90.00
_cell.angle_beta   90.00
_cell.angle_gamma   90.00
#
_symmetry.space_group_name_H-M   'P 1'
#
loop_
_entity.id
_entity.type
_entity.pdbx_description
1 polymer ?
#
loop_
_entity_poly.entity_id
_entity_poly.type
_entity_poly.pdbx_seq_one_letter_code
_entity_poly.pdbx_strand_id
1 'polypeptide(L)'
;MPNRHIRKTLRDPVTAVQFQILVLEQDEQYAHTLKLEIESQLRVQVATVHSATAARLLLTEQPNTFFLGITSAIHLDSDAFEKVDLLGEFNIPIIAIVSHYEDEMRDQLIKRHVIDYVVKGQSDDITYICELIVRVHKNTSIKVLIVDDSKVSQFVIARELMLQKFNVLQATNGIEALDILHQHGDVKLVLVDHQMSMIDGITFVQKARVIYPKDQLLIIGISTSSDPRLAVKFLKAGANDFISKPFNYEILLCRINQNLDMLDAVEFAKHLSNIDYLSNVFNRRYFFEHGDKIFKTLHDNSPLTVMMMDIDFFKKVNDVYGHDAGDEVIKHFAQQLKAHFHGDIVARLGGEEFAVLSQSPIYLTSFEHIDAFRAKLAGQSVCVKQHVIQYTCSIGATNILRKNLNDMMIHADRLLYNAKRNGRNRVEGKPAGKH
;
A
#
# COMPACT_ATOMS: atom_id res chain seq x y z
N MET A 1 23.81 2.00 -6.84
CA MET A 1 22.99 0.95 -7.49
C MET A 1 22.19 0.13 -6.47
N PRO A 2 21.05 0.62 -5.91
CA PRO A 2 20.12 -0.21 -5.15
C PRO A 2 18.66 -0.27 -5.69
N ASN A 3 18.28 0.44 -6.76
CA ASN A 3 16.85 0.71 -7.06
C ASN A 3 16.23 -0.09 -8.22
N ARG A 4 16.68 -1.33 -8.49
CA ARG A 4 15.94 -2.20 -9.45
C ARG A 4 14.58 -2.68 -8.95
N HIS A 5 14.28 -2.55 -7.65
CA HIS A 5 13.08 -3.13 -7.03
C HIS A 5 11.85 -2.20 -7.01
N ILE A 6 12.02 -0.88 -7.14
CA ILE A 6 10.93 0.11 -7.15
C ILE A 6 10.12 0.06 -8.48
N ARG A 7 10.71 -0.51 -9.55
CA ARG A 7 10.13 -0.61 -10.90
C ARG A 7 8.78 -1.34 -11.00
N LYS A 8 8.32 -2.04 -9.96
CA LYS A 8 7.04 -2.79 -9.97
C LYS A 8 5.92 -2.16 -9.14
N THR A 9 6.21 -1.29 -8.18
CA THR A 9 5.21 -0.82 -7.19
C THR A 9 4.21 0.23 -7.69
N LEU A 10 4.37 0.74 -8.92
CA LEU A 10 3.39 1.63 -9.58
C LEU A 10 2.72 0.98 -10.79
N ARG A 11 3.01 -0.29 -11.05
CA ARG A 11 2.25 -1.10 -12.02
C ARG A 11 1.03 -1.76 -11.37
N ASP A 12 0.57 -1.28 -10.22
CA ASP A 12 -0.71 -1.71 -9.69
C ASP A 12 -1.82 -1.13 -10.58
N PRO A 13 -2.64 -1.97 -11.23
CA PRO A 13 -3.50 -1.56 -12.34
C PRO A 13 -4.75 -0.74 -11.95
N VAL A 14 -4.88 -0.24 -10.72
CA VAL A 14 -6.20 0.18 -10.19
C VAL A 14 -6.39 1.67 -9.93
N THR A 15 -5.36 2.53 -9.90
CA THR A 15 -5.60 3.98 -9.68
C THR A 15 -4.70 4.86 -10.53
N ALA A 16 -5.28 5.52 -11.54
CA ALA A 16 -4.68 6.68 -12.18
C ALA A 16 -4.49 7.78 -11.12
N VAL A 17 -3.26 8.27 -10.99
CA VAL A 17 -2.94 9.23 -9.96
C VAL A 17 -3.30 10.63 -10.46
N GLN A 18 -4.34 11.25 -9.87
CA GLN A 18 -4.87 12.55 -10.30
C GLN A 18 -4.15 13.72 -9.60
N PHE A 19 -2.89 13.99 -9.97
CA PHE A 19 -2.26 15.27 -9.61
C PHE A 19 -1.42 15.81 -10.76
N GLN A 20 -1.10 17.11 -10.71
CA GLN A 20 -0.29 17.78 -11.73
C GLN A 20 1.10 18.12 -11.19
N ILE A 21 2.10 18.01 -12.05
CA ILE A 21 3.50 18.38 -11.75
C ILE A 21 3.89 19.57 -12.63
N LEU A 22 4.59 20.54 -12.03
CA LEU A 22 5.16 21.66 -12.74
C LEU A 22 6.67 21.43 -12.95
N VAL A 23 7.11 21.37 -14.19
CA VAL A 23 8.53 21.34 -14.56
C VAL A 23 8.93 22.74 -15.02
N LEU A 24 9.77 23.40 -14.23
CA LEU A 24 10.34 24.72 -14.50
C LEU A 24 11.82 24.60 -14.85
N GLU A 25 12.08 24.34 -16.13
CA GLU A 25 13.41 24.02 -16.68
C GLU A 25 13.65 24.78 -17.99
N GLN A 26 14.79 25.45 -18.08
CA GLN A 26 15.17 26.28 -19.25
C GLN A 26 15.62 25.42 -20.44
N ASP A 27 16.25 24.28 -20.17
CA ASP A 27 16.63 23.30 -21.20
C ASP A 27 15.38 22.59 -21.73
N GLU A 28 14.82 23.08 -22.84
CA GLU A 28 13.59 22.57 -23.43
C GLU A 28 13.65 21.07 -23.77
N GLN A 29 14.81 20.59 -24.23
CA GLN A 29 14.99 19.19 -24.61
C GLN A 29 14.99 18.29 -23.37
N TYR A 30 15.69 18.69 -22.30
CA TYR A 30 15.65 17.97 -21.03
C TYR A 30 14.27 18.04 -20.38
N ALA A 31 13.63 19.21 -20.37
CA ALA A 31 12.28 19.40 -19.85
C ALA A 31 11.25 18.51 -20.57
N HIS A 32 11.35 18.41 -21.90
CA HIS A 32 10.50 17.54 -22.71
C HIS A 32 10.72 16.06 -22.40
N THR A 33 11.99 15.64 -22.28
CA THR A 33 12.34 14.26 -21.94
C THR A 33 11.82 13.89 -20.54
N LEU A 34 12.03 14.77 -19.56
CA LEU A 34 11.56 14.60 -18.19
C LEU A 34 10.02 14.51 -18.14
N LYS A 35 9.33 15.39 -18.88
CA LYS A 35 7.87 15.34 -19.01
C LYS A 35 7.39 13.99 -19.52
N LEU A 36 7.92 13.52 -20.66
CA LEU A 36 7.49 12.26 -21.26
C LEU A 36 7.71 11.07 -20.31
N GLU A 37 8.84 11.04 -19.61
CA GLU A 37 9.14 9.93 -18.70
C GLU A 37 8.22 9.93 -17.48
N ILE A 38 7.97 11.10 -16.88
CA ILE A 38 7.04 11.26 -15.76
C ILE A 38 5.62 10.86 -16.18
N GLU A 39 5.11 11.38 -17.30
CA GLU A 39 3.75 11.08 -17.78
C GLU A 39 3.61 9.58 -18.13
N SER A 40 4.63 8.99 -18.74
CA SER A 40 4.67 7.56 -19.09
C SER A 40 4.69 6.65 -17.87
N GLN A 41 5.58 6.92 -16.90
CA GLN A 41 5.76 6.06 -15.72
C GLN A 41 4.64 6.23 -14.70
N LEU A 42 4.19 7.47 -14.47
CA LEU A 42 3.32 7.82 -13.35
C LEU A 42 1.87 8.09 -13.75
N ARG A 43 1.59 8.26 -15.06
CA ARG A 43 0.26 8.59 -15.60
C ARG A 43 -0.36 9.86 -14.99
N VAL A 44 0.49 10.83 -14.67
CA VAL A 44 0.10 12.18 -14.17
C VAL A 44 0.14 13.19 -15.31
N GLN A 45 -0.37 14.41 -15.09
CA GLN A 45 -0.22 15.52 -16.03
C GLN A 45 1.02 16.35 -15.68
N VAL A 46 1.81 16.70 -16.70
CA VAL A 46 3.00 17.55 -16.51
C VAL A 46 2.89 18.83 -17.34
N ALA A 47 2.89 19.96 -16.64
CA ALA A 47 3.06 21.27 -17.24
C ALA A 47 4.54 21.65 -17.28
N THR A 48 5.02 22.12 -18.43
CA THR A 48 6.40 22.57 -18.61
C THR A 48 6.42 24.07 -18.87
N VAL A 49 7.29 24.78 -18.17
CA VAL A 49 7.53 26.22 -18.33
C VAL A 49 9.04 26.45 -18.34
N HIS A 50 9.49 27.38 -19.20
CA HIS A 50 10.92 27.57 -19.47
C HIS A 50 11.48 28.89 -18.89
N SER A 51 10.66 29.66 -18.17
CA SER A 51 11.07 30.90 -17.50
C SER A 51 10.26 31.14 -16.22
N ALA A 52 10.86 31.87 -15.26
CA ALA A 52 10.19 32.26 -14.02
C ALA A 52 8.95 33.14 -14.29
N THR A 53 9.02 34.04 -15.27
CA THR A 53 7.87 34.88 -15.68
C THR A 53 6.69 34.04 -16.17
N ALA A 54 6.94 33.05 -17.04
CA ALA A 54 5.88 32.16 -17.54
C ALA A 54 5.30 31.29 -16.42
N ALA A 55 6.16 30.79 -15.52
CA ALA A 55 5.73 30.04 -14.34
C ALA A 55 4.85 30.90 -13.43
N ARG A 56 5.23 32.15 -13.16
CA ARG A 56 4.44 33.07 -12.31
C ARG A 56 3.05 33.32 -12.90
N LEU A 57 2.95 33.53 -14.21
CA LEU A 57 1.67 33.69 -14.88
C LEU A 57 0.79 32.45 -14.70
N LEU A 58 1.34 31.27 -14.99
CA LEU A 58 0.63 29.99 -14.87
C LEU A 58 0.17 29.71 -13.43
N LEU A 59 1.03 29.94 -12.44
CA LEU A 59 0.73 29.73 -11.03
C LEU A 59 -0.31 30.71 -10.50
N THR A 60 -0.37 31.92 -11.05
CA THR A 60 -1.38 32.93 -10.70
C THR A 60 -2.74 32.60 -11.34
N GLU A 61 -2.75 32.12 -12.59
CA GLU A 61 -3.97 31.70 -13.29
C GLU A 61 -4.55 30.41 -12.71
N GLN A 62 -3.69 29.51 -12.20
CA GLN A 62 -4.06 28.18 -11.71
C GLN A 62 -3.51 27.92 -10.29
N PRO A 63 -4.00 28.66 -9.27
CA PRO A 63 -3.52 28.50 -7.91
C PRO A 63 -3.89 27.13 -7.33
N ASN A 64 -2.98 26.54 -6.54
CA ASN A 64 -3.14 25.24 -5.86
C ASN A 64 -3.32 24.03 -6.81
N THR A 65 -3.00 24.16 -8.09
CA THR A 65 -3.13 23.08 -9.07
C THR A 65 -1.99 22.07 -9.00
N PHE A 66 -0.77 22.54 -8.75
CA PHE A 66 0.43 21.71 -8.82
C PHE A 66 0.76 21.08 -7.47
N PHE A 67 0.94 19.76 -7.49
CA PHE A 67 1.30 18.98 -6.32
C PHE A 67 2.78 19.14 -5.94
N LEU A 68 3.63 19.26 -6.95
CA LEU A 68 5.08 19.29 -6.84
C LEU A 68 5.67 20.10 -8.00
N GLY A 69 6.69 20.89 -7.70
CA GLY A 69 7.52 21.61 -8.66
C GLY A 69 8.89 20.95 -8.81
N ILE A 70 9.37 20.87 -10.04
CA ILE A 70 10.71 20.38 -10.36
C ILE A 70 11.43 21.51 -11.10
N THR A 71 12.58 21.94 -10.61
CA THR A 71 13.27 23.07 -11.22
C THR A 71 14.78 22.94 -11.17
N SER A 72 15.47 23.43 -12.21
CA SER A 72 16.93 23.52 -12.19
C SER A 72 17.42 24.68 -11.31
N ALA A 73 18.27 24.38 -10.33
CA ALA A 73 19.04 25.39 -9.62
C ALA A 73 20.39 25.58 -10.33
N ILE A 74 20.68 26.81 -10.74
CA ILE A 74 21.92 27.16 -11.45
C ILE A 74 23.01 27.47 -10.40
N HIS A 75 24.27 27.55 -10.82
CA HIS A 75 25.42 27.93 -9.99
C HIS A 75 25.23 29.30 -9.31
N LEU A 76 25.98 29.57 -8.24
CA LEU A 76 25.84 30.69 -7.28
C LEU A 76 25.99 32.10 -7.92
N ASP A 77 24.99 32.55 -8.68
CA ASP A 77 24.74 33.93 -9.08
C ASP A 77 23.38 34.42 -8.54
N SER A 78 23.11 35.73 -8.54
CA SER A 78 21.92 36.31 -7.88
C SER A 78 20.57 35.76 -8.38
N ASP A 79 20.51 35.25 -9.61
CA ASP A 79 19.29 34.73 -10.24
C ASP A 79 19.18 33.20 -10.13
N ALA A 80 20.17 32.53 -9.53
CA ALA A 80 20.30 31.07 -9.51
C ALA A 80 19.12 30.33 -8.85
N PHE A 81 18.48 30.99 -7.89
CA PHE A 81 17.39 30.44 -7.09
C PHE A 81 16.03 31.11 -7.36
N GLU A 82 15.92 32.04 -8.33
CA GLU A 82 14.68 32.76 -8.63
C GLU A 82 13.49 31.80 -8.84
N LYS A 83 13.73 30.69 -9.54
CA LYS A 83 12.73 29.65 -9.81
C LYS A 83 12.33 28.86 -8.56
N VAL A 84 13.29 28.61 -7.66
CA VAL A 84 13.03 27.93 -6.38
C VAL A 84 12.23 28.86 -5.46
N ASP A 85 12.65 30.12 -5.35
CA ASP A 85 11.98 31.14 -4.54
C ASP A 85 10.55 31.36 -5.02
N LEU A 86 10.33 31.44 -6.35
CA LEU A 86 9.00 31.52 -6.95
C LEU A 86 8.10 30.34 -6.54
N LEU A 87 8.59 29.10 -6.64
CA LEU A 87 7.78 27.93 -6.26
C LEU A 87 7.47 27.93 -4.75
N GLY A 88 8.42 28.41 -3.93
CA GLY A 88 8.25 28.59 -2.50
C GLY A 88 7.14 29.60 -2.14
N GLU A 89 7.03 30.71 -2.87
CA GLU A 89 5.95 31.71 -2.69
C GLU A 89 4.55 31.10 -2.82
N PHE A 90 4.39 30.08 -3.68
CA PHE A 90 3.12 29.38 -3.90
C PHE A 90 2.95 28.14 -3.00
N ASN A 91 3.84 27.92 -2.02
CA ASN A 91 3.85 26.75 -1.12
C ASN A 91 3.87 25.41 -1.87
N ILE A 92 4.55 25.36 -3.02
CA ILE A 92 4.69 24.14 -3.81
C ILE A 92 5.95 23.40 -3.36
N PRO A 93 5.84 22.13 -2.92
CA PRO A 93 6.96 21.21 -2.75
C PRO A 93 7.97 21.24 -3.91
N ILE A 94 9.27 21.29 -3.64
CA ILE A 94 10.30 21.47 -4.69
C ILE A 94 11.29 20.31 -4.70
N ILE A 95 11.50 19.71 -5.88
CA ILE A 95 12.69 18.91 -6.19
C ILE A 95 13.61 19.76 -7.07
N ALA A 96 14.82 20.03 -6.59
CA ALA A 96 15.81 20.78 -7.36
C ALA A 96 16.63 19.86 -8.27
N ILE A 97 16.97 20.33 -9.47
CA ILE A 97 17.93 19.68 -10.37
C ILE A 97 19.19 20.53 -10.38
N VAL A 98 20.34 19.95 -10.06
CA VAL A 98 21.61 20.67 -9.93
C VAL A 98 22.61 20.09 -10.92
N SER A 99 23.48 20.91 -11.50
CA SER A 99 24.47 20.41 -12.48
C SER A 99 25.66 19.69 -11.83
N HIS A 100 25.98 20.04 -10.58
CA HIS A 100 27.06 19.46 -9.78
C HIS A 100 26.71 19.60 -8.29
N TYR A 101 27.38 18.84 -7.43
CA TYR A 101 27.19 18.91 -5.98
C TYR A 101 28.23 19.86 -5.36
N GLU A 102 27.75 20.83 -4.59
CA GLU A 102 28.56 21.75 -3.77
C GLU A 102 27.85 22.01 -2.43
N ASP A 103 28.60 22.05 -1.33
CA ASP A 103 28.03 22.22 0.01
C ASP A 103 27.32 23.57 0.19
N GLU A 104 27.84 24.65 -0.39
CA GLU A 104 27.20 25.98 -0.31
C GLU A 104 25.84 26.01 -1.05
N MET A 105 25.77 25.38 -2.22
CA MET A 105 24.53 25.27 -2.99
C MET A 105 23.50 24.43 -2.22
N ARG A 106 23.92 23.30 -1.64
CA ARG A 106 23.08 22.48 -0.76
C ARG A 106 22.49 23.30 0.38
N ASP A 107 23.32 24.06 1.09
CA ASP A 107 22.87 24.90 2.21
C ASP A 107 21.82 25.94 1.77
N GLN A 108 21.95 26.49 0.55
CA GLN A 108 20.98 27.43 -0.01
C GLN A 108 19.65 26.79 -0.39
N LEU A 109 19.66 25.55 -0.89
CA LEU A 109 18.44 24.78 -1.18
C LEU A 109 17.69 24.41 0.12
N ILE A 110 18.43 23.99 1.16
CA ILE A 110 17.84 23.64 2.46
C ILE A 110 17.18 24.87 3.10
N LYS A 111 17.82 26.05 3.04
CA LYS A 111 17.23 27.32 3.53
C LYS A 111 15.91 27.67 2.85
N ARG A 112 15.72 27.21 1.61
CA ARG A 112 14.52 27.42 0.79
C ARG A 112 13.51 26.28 0.89
N HIS A 113 13.71 25.36 1.85
CA HIS A 113 12.78 24.25 2.09
C HIS A 113 12.58 23.33 0.88
N VAL A 114 13.62 23.20 0.05
CA VAL A 114 13.66 22.21 -1.03
C VAL A 114 13.65 20.82 -0.40
N ILE A 115 12.78 19.96 -0.92
CA ILE A 115 12.51 18.61 -0.38
C ILE A 115 13.65 17.65 -0.65
N ASP A 116 14.22 17.73 -1.85
CA ASP A 116 15.36 16.95 -2.28
C ASP A 116 16.00 17.58 -3.52
N TYR A 117 17.22 17.16 -3.87
CA TYR A 117 17.91 17.60 -5.07
C TYR A 117 18.54 16.44 -5.86
N VAL A 118 18.60 16.59 -7.17
CA VAL A 118 19.11 15.57 -8.10
C VAL A 118 20.23 16.14 -8.96
N VAL A 119 21.37 15.45 -9.01
CA VAL A 119 22.50 15.86 -9.84
C VAL A 119 22.29 15.41 -11.30
N LYS A 120 22.14 16.37 -12.21
CA LYS A 120 21.92 16.19 -13.65
C LYS A 120 23.09 15.45 -14.29
N GLY A 121 22.79 14.49 -15.17
CA GLY A 121 23.81 13.78 -15.97
C GLY A 121 24.43 12.56 -15.28
N GLN A 122 23.99 12.20 -14.08
CA GLN A 122 24.21 10.83 -13.58
C GLN A 122 23.31 9.85 -14.35
N SER A 123 23.75 8.60 -14.52
CA SER A 123 23.19 7.63 -15.47
C SER A 123 21.73 7.19 -15.24
N ASP A 124 21.00 7.77 -14.28
CA ASP A 124 19.60 7.44 -13.94
C ASP A 124 18.87 8.64 -13.27
N ASP A 125 19.30 9.88 -13.50
CA ASP A 125 18.76 11.09 -12.83
C ASP A 125 17.22 11.25 -12.98
N ILE A 126 16.69 11.11 -14.19
CA ILE A 126 15.24 11.16 -14.46
C ILE A 126 14.48 10.04 -13.75
N THR A 127 15.07 8.84 -13.70
CA THR A 127 14.46 7.71 -12.98
C THR A 127 14.37 8.02 -11.49
N TYR A 128 15.44 8.58 -10.91
CA TYR A 128 15.46 8.97 -9.51
C TYR A 128 14.44 10.09 -9.21
N ILE A 129 14.28 11.08 -10.10
CA ILE A 129 13.21 12.10 -9.98
C ILE A 129 11.83 11.42 -9.92
N CYS A 130 11.56 10.44 -10.79
CA CYS A 130 10.31 9.68 -10.76
C CYS A 130 10.10 8.95 -9.42
N GLU A 131 11.15 8.35 -8.86
CA GLU A 131 11.10 7.68 -7.56
C GLU A 131 10.80 8.66 -6.42
N LEU A 132 11.39 9.86 -6.45
CA LEU A 132 11.12 10.91 -5.47
C LEU A 132 9.67 11.41 -5.55
N ILE A 133 9.15 11.67 -6.75
CA ILE A 133 7.74 12.07 -6.95
C ILE A 133 6.81 11.05 -6.30
N VAL A 134 7.07 9.77 -6.53
CA VAL A 134 6.28 8.67 -6.00
C VAL A 134 6.36 8.61 -4.48
N ARG A 135 7.55 8.77 -3.92
CA ARG A 135 7.74 8.78 -2.46
C ARG A 135 6.96 9.93 -1.84
N VAL A 136 7.08 11.16 -2.36
CA VAL A 136 6.33 12.33 -1.87
C VAL A 136 4.82 12.13 -1.99
N HIS A 137 4.35 11.50 -3.07
CA HIS A 137 2.93 11.16 -3.19
C HIS A 137 2.49 10.13 -2.15
N LYS A 138 3.21 9.02 -1.97
CA LYS A 138 2.91 8.01 -0.94
C LYS A 138 2.84 8.62 0.47
N ASN A 139 3.72 9.57 0.77
CA ASN A 139 3.75 10.26 2.07
C ASN A 139 2.41 10.92 2.45
N THR A 140 1.60 11.35 1.47
CA THR A 140 0.25 11.93 1.71
C THR A 140 -0.70 11.01 2.47
N SER A 141 -0.45 9.69 2.42
CA SER A 141 -1.22 8.65 3.10
C SER A 141 -0.57 8.16 4.39
N ILE A 142 0.65 8.62 4.70
CA ILE A 142 1.44 8.14 5.83
C ILE A 142 1.24 9.09 7.00
N LYS A 143 0.69 8.56 8.09
CA LYS A 143 0.63 9.26 9.37
C LYS A 143 1.88 9.00 10.21
N VAL A 144 2.51 10.08 10.64
CA VAL A 144 3.71 10.11 11.46
C VAL A 144 3.39 10.73 12.82
N LEU A 145 3.67 10.01 13.90
CA LEU A 145 3.54 10.52 15.27
C LEU A 145 4.92 10.94 15.79
N ILE A 146 5.06 12.21 16.16
CA ILE A 146 6.25 12.74 16.83
C ILE A 146 5.99 12.75 18.33
N VAL A 147 6.86 12.10 19.10
CA VAL A 147 6.79 12.02 20.56
C VAL A 147 8.06 12.63 21.14
N ASP A 148 7.96 13.84 21.66
CA ASP A 148 9.10 14.62 22.16
C ASP A 148 8.57 15.62 23.20
N ASP A 149 9.23 15.81 24.34
CA ASP A 149 8.78 16.76 25.36
C ASP A 149 9.09 18.23 24.98
N SER A 150 10.02 18.42 24.04
CA SER A 150 10.39 19.72 23.49
C SER A 150 9.46 20.13 22.34
N LYS A 151 8.55 21.07 22.63
CA LYS A 151 7.67 21.68 21.61
C LYS A 151 8.43 22.32 20.45
N VAL A 152 9.64 22.83 20.69
CA VAL A 152 10.49 23.39 19.64
C VAL A 152 10.99 22.29 18.71
N SER A 153 11.47 21.16 19.27
CA SER A 153 11.88 19.98 18.50
C SER A 153 10.71 19.43 17.67
N GLN A 154 9.53 19.28 18.29
CA GLN A 154 8.32 18.85 17.60
C GLN A 154 7.96 19.77 16.44
N PHE A 155 7.98 21.08 16.64
CA PHE A 155 7.63 22.06 15.61
C PHE A 155 8.58 21.98 14.42
N VAL A 156 9.90 21.91 14.67
CA VAL A 156 10.90 21.81 13.61
C VAL A 156 10.72 20.51 12.81
N ILE A 157 10.66 19.35 13.49
CA ILE A 157 10.50 18.07 12.80
C ILE A 157 9.16 18.01 12.04
N ALA A 158 8.08 18.48 12.65
CA ALA A 158 6.75 18.47 12.03
C ALA A 158 6.70 19.33 10.77
N ARG A 159 7.26 20.56 10.83
CA ARG A 159 7.31 21.44 9.66
C ARG A 159 7.97 20.74 8.49
N GLU A 160 9.14 20.15 8.73
CA GLU A 160 9.90 19.52 7.67
C GLU A 160 9.22 18.26 7.12
N LEU A 161 8.57 17.45 7.96
CA LEU A 161 7.78 16.30 7.50
C LEU A 161 6.52 16.72 6.72
N MET A 162 5.89 17.83 7.09
CA MET A 162 4.75 18.38 6.36
C MET A 162 5.16 18.90 4.97
N LEU A 163 6.36 19.44 4.80
CA LEU A 163 6.92 19.77 3.47
C LEU A 163 6.99 18.52 2.59
N GLN A 164 7.37 17.38 3.17
CA GLN A 164 7.38 16.06 2.53
C GLN A 164 5.98 15.43 2.37
N LYS A 165 4.92 16.19 2.64
CA LYS A 165 3.50 15.81 2.57
C LYS A 165 3.05 14.73 3.56
N PHE A 166 3.82 14.43 4.61
CA PHE A 166 3.36 13.54 5.68
C PHE A 166 2.20 14.16 6.47
N ASN A 167 1.30 13.31 6.97
CA ASN A 167 0.32 13.69 7.97
C ASN A 167 0.95 13.57 9.36
N VAL A 168 1.11 14.68 10.08
CA VAL A 168 1.85 14.69 11.34
C VAL A 168 0.91 14.81 12.54
N LEU A 169 1.09 13.92 13.51
CA LEU A 169 0.52 13.99 14.85
C LEU A 169 1.66 14.26 15.85
N GLN A 170 1.34 14.87 16.99
CA GLN A 170 2.32 15.22 18.02
C GLN A 170 1.84 14.75 19.40
N ALA A 171 2.79 14.30 20.23
CA ALA A 171 2.59 13.92 21.62
C ALA A 171 3.77 14.36 22.47
N THR A 172 3.50 14.80 23.70
CA THR A 172 4.52 15.33 24.62
C THR A 172 5.17 14.28 25.52
N ASN A 173 4.63 13.06 25.53
CA ASN A 173 5.09 11.96 26.38
C ASN A 173 4.61 10.60 25.87
N GLY A 174 5.16 9.52 26.42
CA GLY A 174 4.83 8.14 26.01
C GLY A 174 3.41 7.67 26.33
N ILE A 175 2.71 8.28 27.31
CA ILE A 175 1.32 7.90 27.63
C ILE A 175 0.38 8.46 26.56
N GLU A 176 0.47 9.76 26.30
CA GLU A 176 -0.29 10.44 25.26
C GLU A 176 -0.05 9.78 23.89
N ALA A 177 1.19 9.40 23.60
CA ALA A 177 1.53 8.70 22.36
C ALA A 177 0.81 7.34 22.22
N LEU A 178 0.70 6.56 23.30
CA LEU A 178 -0.03 5.29 23.27
C LEU A 178 -1.53 5.52 23.07
N ASP A 179 -2.11 6.54 23.70
CA ASP A 179 -3.52 6.89 23.52
C ASP A 179 -3.81 7.33 22.07
N ILE A 180 -2.93 8.13 21.47
CA ILE A 180 -3.03 8.52 20.06
C ILE A 180 -2.93 7.29 19.14
N LEU A 181 -2.01 6.35 19.40
CA LEU A 181 -1.91 5.12 18.61
C LEU A 181 -3.17 4.23 18.70
N HIS A 182 -3.83 4.21 19.86
CA HIS A 182 -5.11 3.50 20.00
C HIS A 182 -6.23 4.17 19.21
N GLN A 183 -6.29 5.50 19.19
CA GLN A 183 -7.30 6.26 18.45
C GLN A 183 -7.03 6.29 16.93
N HIS A 184 -5.75 6.26 16.54
CA HIS A 184 -5.27 6.33 15.17
C HIS A 184 -4.47 5.07 14.81
N GLY A 185 -5.18 3.96 14.63
CA GLY A 185 -4.58 2.67 14.24
C GLY A 185 -3.94 2.67 12.84
N ASP A 186 -4.03 3.78 12.10
CA ASP A 186 -3.42 3.97 10.78
C ASP A 186 -2.09 4.76 10.82
N VAL A 187 -1.58 5.09 12.02
CA VAL A 187 -0.21 5.59 12.18
C VAL A 187 0.78 4.52 11.71
N LYS A 188 1.71 4.92 10.82
CA LYS A 188 2.71 4.02 10.23
C LYS A 188 4.12 4.24 10.76
N LEU A 189 4.41 5.43 11.28
CA LEU A 189 5.72 5.80 11.78
C LEU A 189 5.61 6.58 13.08
N VAL A 190 6.47 6.27 14.05
CA VAL A 190 6.68 7.05 15.28
C VAL A 190 8.13 7.51 15.33
N LEU A 191 8.33 8.81 15.56
CA LEU A 191 9.62 9.39 15.94
C LEU A 191 9.56 9.70 17.44
N VAL A 192 10.35 9.01 18.25
CA VAL A 192 10.24 9.10 19.72
C VAL A 192 11.54 9.53 20.36
N ASP A 193 11.50 10.61 21.14
CA ASP A 193 12.63 11.03 21.96
C ASP A 193 12.85 10.07 23.15
N HIS A 194 14.09 9.93 23.60
CA HIS A 194 14.37 9.14 24.79
C HIS A 194 13.94 9.83 26.09
N GLN A 195 14.31 11.10 26.24
CA GLN A 195 14.20 11.86 27.48
C GLN A 195 12.84 12.55 27.49
N MET A 196 11.86 11.89 28.13
CA MET A 196 10.51 12.42 28.25
C MET A 196 9.97 12.17 29.65
N SER A 197 9.03 13.02 30.07
CA SER A 197 8.32 12.83 31.35
C SER A 197 7.41 11.59 31.34
N MET A 198 7.16 11.04 32.53
CA MET A 198 6.29 9.89 32.81
C MET A 198 6.78 8.54 32.24
N ILE A 199 6.93 8.41 30.93
CA ILE A 199 7.40 7.20 30.26
C ILE A 199 8.51 7.59 29.29
N ASP A 200 9.71 7.02 29.50
CA ASP A 200 10.84 7.22 28.59
C ASP A 200 10.63 6.53 27.24
N GLY A 201 11.38 6.96 26.22
CA GLY A 201 11.22 6.44 24.86
C GLY A 201 11.44 4.92 24.73
N ILE A 202 12.29 4.32 25.56
CA ILE A 202 12.56 2.86 25.52
C ILE A 202 11.35 2.11 26.06
N THR A 203 10.82 2.53 27.20
CA THR A 203 9.64 1.96 27.83
C THR A 203 8.41 2.11 26.93
N PHE A 204 8.28 3.25 26.25
CA PHE A 204 7.27 3.44 25.20
C PHE A 204 7.42 2.39 24.09
N VAL A 205 8.62 2.21 23.52
CA VAL A 205 8.87 1.22 22.45
C VAL A 205 8.46 -0.18 22.92
N GLN A 206 8.84 -0.59 24.13
CA GLN A 206 8.49 -1.90 24.69
C GLN A 206 6.98 -2.09 24.77
N LYS A 207 6.24 -1.09 25.27
CA LYS A 207 4.77 -1.15 25.37
C LYS A 207 4.11 -1.17 23.99
N ALA A 208 4.55 -0.29 23.08
CA ALA A 208 4.02 -0.24 21.72
C ALA A 208 4.24 -1.56 20.98
N ARG A 209 5.37 -2.25 21.18
CA ARG A 209 5.69 -3.52 20.50
C ARG A 209 4.89 -4.72 20.96
N VAL A 210 4.28 -4.67 22.14
CA VAL A 210 3.31 -5.70 22.57
C VAL A 210 2.06 -5.68 21.71
N ILE A 211 1.69 -4.50 21.19
CA ILE A 211 0.44 -4.28 20.45
C ILE A 211 0.69 -4.20 18.94
N TYR A 212 1.77 -3.51 18.53
CA TYR A 212 2.06 -3.18 17.14
C TYR A 212 3.39 -3.82 16.68
N PRO A 213 3.33 -4.86 15.82
CA PRO A 213 4.50 -5.47 15.19
C PRO A 213 5.34 -4.49 14.34
N LYS A 214 6.62 -4.84 14.12
CA LYS A 214 7.58 -4.02 13.37
C LYS A 214 7.21 -3.77 11.91
N ASP A 215 6.41 -4.66 11.33
CA ASP A 215 5.91 -4.62 9.96
C ASP A 215 4.52 -3.97 9.85
N GLN A 216 4.08 -3.29 10.91
CA GLN A 216 2.86 -2.49 10.94
C GLN A 216 3.12 -1.05 11.42
N LEU A 217 3.97 -0.89 12.45
CA LEU A 217 4.34 0.40 13.03
C LEU A 217 5.85 0.54 13.10
N LEU A 218 6.41 1.43 12.28
CA LEU A 218 7.82 1.81 12.37
C LEU A 218 8.03 2.70 13.59
N ILE A 219 9.09 2.44 14.37
CA ILE A 219 9.48 3.30 15.49
C ILE A 219 10.95 3.66 15.33
N ILE A 220 11.26 4.94 15.22
CA ILE A 220 12.62 5.47 15.18
C ILE A 220 12.88 6.23 16.47
N GLY A 221 13.87 5.76 17.24
CA GLY A 221 14.31 6.46 18.44
C GLY A 221 15.14 7.69 18.08
N ILE A 222 14.94 8.78 18.79
CA ILE A 222 15.70 10.02 18.65
C ILE A 222 16.27 10.37 20.03
N SER A 223 17.52 10.82 20.12
CA SER A 223 18.05 11.26 21.42
C SER A 223 19.22 12.22 21.31
N THR A 224 19.29 13.18 22.23
CA THR A 224 20.43 14.08 22.48
C THR A 224 21.62 13.41 23.18
N SER A 225 21.49 12.16 23.63
CA SER A 225 22.57 11.48 24.35
C SER A 225 23.70 11.05 23.42
N SER A 226 24.94 11.34 23.80
CA SER A 226 26.15 10.83 23.16
C SER A 226 26.49 9.39 23.58
N ASP A 227 25.69 8.76 24.44
CA ASP A 227 25.91 7.39 24.89
C ASP A 227 25.54 6.38 23.79
N PRO A 228 26.50 5.68 23.16
CA PRO A 228 26.20 4.71 22.11
C PRO A 228 25.37 3.52 22.61
N ARG A 229 25.35 3.26 23.93
CA ARG A 229 24.53 2.19 24.52
C ARG A 229 23.04 2.48 24.38
N LEU A 230 22.65 3.75 24.22
CA LEU A 230 21.25 4.12 24.06
C LEU A 230 20.67 3.59 22.75
N ALA A 231 21.41 3.74 21.65
CA ALA A 231 21.04 3.17 20.35
C ALA A 231 20.81 1.65 20.47
N VAL A 232 21.71 0.94 21.16
CA VAL A 232 21.58 -0.50 21.41
C VAL A 232 20.30 -0.82 22.21
N LYS A 233 19.96 -0.03 23.23
CA LYS A 233 18.75 -0.24 24.03
C LYS A 233 17.48 -0.04 23.21
N PHE A 234 17.40 0.99 22.37
CA PHE A 234 16.25 1.21 21.47
C PHE A 234 16.06 0.04 20.51
N LEU A 235 17.12 -0.37 19.82
CA LEU A 235 17.05 -1.46 18.85
C LEU A 235 16.65 -2.78 19.52
N LYS A 236 17.20 -3.09 20.70
CA LYS A 236 16.84 -4.28 21.49
C LYS A 236 15.41 -4.21 22.05
N ALA A 237 14.90 -3.01 22.37
CA ALA A 237 13.53 -2.81 22.79
C ALA A 237 12.52 -3.00 21.65
N GLY A 238 12.99 -3.01 20.40
CA GLY A 238 12.16 -3.28 19.23
C GLY A 238 11.99 -2.10 18.29
N ALA A 239 12.71 -0.99 18.48
CA ALA A 239 12.78 0.07 17.48
C ALA A 239 13.27 -0.48 16.12
N ASN A 240 12.89 0.20 15.05
CA ASN A 240 13.35 -0.08 13.70
C ASN A 240 14.69 0.60 13.44
N ASP A 241 14.86 1.82 13.96
CA ASP A 241 16.07 2.60 13.78
C ASP A 241 16.31 3.55 14.96
N PHE A 242 17.46 4.23 14.95
CA PHE A 242 17.84 5.22 15.96
C PHE A 242 18.67 6.36 15.35
N ILE A 243 18.41 7.59 15.80
CA ILE A 243 19.09 8.81 15.34
C ILE A 243 19.56 9.63 16.54
N SER A 244 20.84 9.99 16.56
CA SER A 244 21.41 10.90 17.55
C SER A 244 21.20 12.36 17.15
N LYS A 245 20.77 13.21 18.09
CA LYS A 245 20.76 14.68 18.00
C LYS A 245 22.16 15.21 18.41
N PRO A 246 22.63 16.33 17.82
CA PRO A 246 22.03 17.01 16.68
C PRO A 246 22.19 16.20 15.39
N PHE A 247 21.15 16.19 14.55
CA PHE A 247 21.18 15.54 13.23
C PHE A 247 20.91 16.56 12.13
N ASN A 248 21.50 16.33 10.97
CA ASN A 248 21.05 16.98 9.73
C ASN A 248 19.67 16.38 9.36
N TYR A 249 18.71 17.23 9.00
CA TYR A 249 17.38 16.81 8.60
C TYR A 249 17.37 15.82 7.42
N GLU A 250 18.30 15.93 6.48
CA GLU A 250 18.46 14.98 5.37
C GLU A 250 18.81 13.57 5.89
N ILE A 251 19.59 13.46 6.98
CA ILE A 251 19.84 12.15 7.62
C ILE A 251 18.53 11.58 8.18
N LEU A 252 17.71 12.41 8.83
CA LEU A 252 16.40 11.99 9.32
C LEU A 252 15.54 11.47 8.17
N LEU A 253 15.46 12.21 7.06
CA LEU A 253 14.71 11.78 5.88
C LEU A 253 15.24 10.51 5.23
N CYS A 254 16.56 10.37 5.06
CA CYS A 254 17.14 9.14 4.56
C CYS A 254 16.73 7.94 5.42
N ARG A 255 16.77 8.08 6.75
CA ARG A 255 16.38 7.02 7.69
C ARG A 255 14.90 6.71 7.63
N ILE A 256 14.04 7.74 7.55
CA ILE A 256 12.59 7.57 7.38
C ILE A 256 12.30 6.84 6.06
N ASN A 257 12.85 7.31 4.94
CA ASN A 257 12.63 6.72 3.63
C ASN A 257 13.11 5.27 3.58
N GLN A 258 14.29 4.94 4.11
CA GLN A 258 14.79 3.56 4.18
C GLN A 258 13.84 2.63 4.95
N ASN A 259 13.31 3.09 6.09
CA ASN A 259 12.38 2.28 6.88
C ASN A 259 11.02 2.13 6.20
N LEU A 260 10.54 3.17 5.52
CA LEU A 260 9.31 3.11 4.72
C LEU A 260 9.46 2.23 3.48
N ASP A 261 10.60 2.29 2.77
CA ASP A 261 10.92 1.39 1.66
C ASP A 261 10.94 -0.08 2.13
N MET A 262 11.52 -0.34 3.31
CA MET A 262 11.52 -1.68 3.89
C MET A 262 10.10 -2.14 4.24
N LEU A 263 9.26 -1.25 4.79
CA LEU A 263 7.86 -1.55 5.08
C LEU A 263 7.10 -1.86 3.79
N ASP A 264 7.24 -1.03 2.76
CA ASP A 264 6.66 -1.22 1.42
C ASP A 264 7.09 -2.59 0.84
N ALA A 265 8.37 -2.95 0.97
CA ALA A 265 8.89 -4.23 0.48
C ALA A 265 8.31 -5.44 1.24
N VAL A 266 8.13 -5.33 2.57
CA VAL A 266 7.51 -6.37 3.39
C VAL A 266 6.03 -6.52 3.05
N GLU A 267 5.31 -5.40 2.91
CA GLU A 267 3.91 -5.40 2.47
C GLU A 267 3.79 -6.04 1.08
N PHE A 268 4.64 -5.63 0.12
CA PHE A 268 4.67 -6.23 -1.22
C PHE A 268 4.99 -7.72 -1.21
N ALA A 269 5.97 -8.17 -0.42
CA ALA A 269 6.30 -9.59 -0.28
C ALA A 269 5.13 -10.40 0.30
N LYS A 270 4.41 -9.86 1.28
CA LYS A 270 3.16 -10.45 1.79
C LYS A 270 2.11 -10.51 0.69
N HIS A 271 1.95 -9.45 -0.10
CA HIS A 271 1.03 -9.43 -1.24
C HIS A 271 1.37 -10.49 -2.30
N LEU A 272 2.65 -10.68 -2.64
CA LEU A 272 3.06 -11.76 -3.55
C LEU A 272 2.77 -13.15 -2.97
N SER A 273 2.85 -13.29 -1.64
CA SER A 273 2.50 -14.52 -0.93
C SER A 273 0.99 -14.74 -0.82
N ASN A 274 0.12 -13.86 -1.31
CA ASN A 274 -1.34 -13.96 -1.13
C ASN A 274 -2.06 -14.73 -2.25
N ILE A 275 -1.33 -15.19 -3.26
CA ILE A 275 -1.85 -15.96 -4.38
C ILE A 275 -1.51 -17.44 -4.18
N ASP A 276 -2.47 -18.33 -4.40
CA ASP A 276 -2.23 -19.76 -4.46
C ASP A 276 -1.47 -20.11 -5.74
N TYR A 277 -0.31 -20.76 -5.60
CA TYR A 277 0.64 -20.98 -6.69
C TYR A 277 0.07 -21.81 -7.85
N LEU A 278 -0.86 -22.73 -7.57
CA LEU A 278 -1.40 -23.65 -8.57
C LEU A 278 -2.59 -23.03 -9.29
N SER A 279 -3.56 -22.52 -8.53
CA SER A 279 -4.84 -22.02 -9.05
C SER A 279 -4.80 -20.55 -9.49
N ASN A 280 -3.76 -19.82 -9.07
CA ASN A 280 -3.58 -18.39 -9.31
C ASN A 280 -4.71 -17.50 -8.75
N VAL A 281 -5.62 -18.02 -7.92
CA VAL A 281 -6.59 -17.22 -7.12
C VAL A 281 -5.96 -16.82 -5.78
N PHE A 282 -6.66 -16.04 -4.96
CA PHE A 282 -6.17 -15.75 -3.62
C PHE A 282 -6.03 -17.03 -2.80
N ASN A 283 -5.11 -17.04 -1.84
CA ASN A 283 -4.99 -18.16 -0.93
C ASN A 283 -5.88 -17.98 0.31
N ARG A 284 -5.92 -19.04 1.13
CA ARG A 284 -6.63 -19.06 2.40
C ARG A 284 -6.31 -17.85 3.28
N ARG A 285 -5.03 -17.49 3.41
CA ARG A 285 -4.59 -16.39 4.27
C ARG A 285 -5.21 -15.06 3.85
N TYR A 286 -5.12 -14.73 2.57
CA TYR A 286 -5.68 -13.49 2.03
C TYR A 286 -7.19 -13.42 2.24
N PHE A 287 -7.91 -14.52 1.99
CA PHE A 287 -9.36 -14.61 2.17
C PHE A 287 -9.79 -14.19 3.57
N PHE A 288 -9.15 -14.73 4.62
CA PHE A 288 -9.48 -14.38 6.01
C PHE A 288 -9.00 -12.97 6.38
N GLU A 289 -7.75 -12.60 6.05
CA GLU A 289 -7.20 -11.28 6.41
C GLU A 289 -7.98 -10.12 5.79
N HIS A 290 -8.36 -10.23 4.51
CA HIS A 290 -9.14 -9.19 3.81
C HIS A 290 -10.63 -9.31 4.10
N GLY A 291 -11.16 -10.53 4.17
CA GLY A 291 -12.56 -10.76 4.49
C GLY A 291 -12.93 -10.25 5.88
N ASP A 292 -12.06 -10.42 6.89
CA ASP A 292 -12.31 -9.89 8.23
C ASP A 292 -12.33 -8.36 8.26
N LYS A 293 -11.50 -7.69 7.44
CA LYS A 293 -11.52 -6.24 7.29
C LYS A 293 -12.84 -5.78 6.68
N ILE A 294 -13.27 -6.42 5.58
CA ILE A 294 -14.56 -6.15 4.93
C ILE A 294 -15.69 -6.32 5.93
N PHE A 295 -15.70 -7.44 6.66
CA PHE A 295 -16.74 -7.75 7.65
C PHE A 295 -16.87 -6.67 8.73
N LYS A 296 -15.73 -6.19 9.26
CA LYS A 296 -15.71 -5.15 10.30
C LYS A 296 -16.22 -3.78 9.81
N THR A 297 -16.18 -3.53 8.50
CA THR A 297 -16.66 -2.28 7.90
C THR A 297 -18.12 -2.33 7.44
N LEU A 298 -18.81 -3.47 7.62
CA LEU A 298 -20.21 -3.59 7.22
C LEU A 298 -21.12 -2.74 8.11
N HIS A 299 -22.09 -2.10 7.48
CA HIS A 299 -23.24 -1.47 8.13
C HIS A 299 -24.49 -2.37 7.99
N ASP A 300 -25.57 -2.01 8.69
CA ASP A 300 -26.87 -2.67 8.55
C ASP A 300 -27.29 -2.72 7.07
N ASN A 301 -27.74 -3.90 6.61
CA ASN A 301 -28.10 -4.21 5.22
C ASN A 301 -26.96 -4.21 4.19
N SER A 302 -25.69 -4.14 4.59
CA SER A 302 -24.59 -4.27 3.64
C SER A 302 -24.64 -5.62 2.93
N PRO A 303 -24.53 -5.67 1.59
CA PRO A 303 -24.46 -6.92 0.86
C PRO A 303 -23.18 -7.67 1.24
N LEU A 304 -23.32 -8.85 1.83
CA LEU A 304 -22.23 -9.79 2.01
C LEU A 304 -22.73 -11.21 1.82
N THR A 305 -22.12 -11.94 0.89
CA THR A 305 -22.39 -13.36 0.66
C THR A 305 -21.10 -14.16 0.73
N VAL A 306 -21.14 -15.24 1.51
CA VAL A 306 -20.06 -16.23 1.62
C VAL A 306 -20.50 -17.49 0.88
N MET A 307 -19.61 -18.01 0.03
CA MET A 307 -19.81 -19.25 -0.70
C MET A 307 -18.63 -20.19 -0.41
N MET A 308 -18.93 -21.40 0.07
CA MET A 308 -17.97 -22.49 0.21
C MET A 308 -18.20 -23.50 -0.93
N MET A 309 -17.15 -23.86 -1.64
CA MET A 309 -17.22 -24.70 -2.83
C MET A 309 -16.20 -25.82 -2.78
N ASP A 310 -16.58 -26.97 -3.34
CA ASP A 310 -15.72 -28.15 -3.44
C ASP A 310 -15.96 -28.88 -4.75
N ILE A 311 -14.86 -29.32 -5.39
CA ILE A 311 -14.92 -30.08 -6.63
C ILE A 311 -15.37 -31.50 -6.33
N ASP A 312 -16.51 -31.89 -6.89
CA ASP A 312 -17.12 -33.18 -6.62
C ASP A 312 -16.22 -34.32 -7.13
N PHE A 313 -16.00 -35.32 -6.26
CA PHE A 313 -15.23 -36.53 -6.57
C PHE A 313 -13.78 -36.23 -7.04
N PHE A 314 -13.17 -35.13 -6.60
CA PHE A 314 -11.82 -34.75 -7.00
C PHE A 314 -10.77 -35.86 -6.77
N LYS A 315 -10.85 -36.59 -5.65
CA LYS A 315 -9.99 -37.76 -5.41
C LYS A 315 -10.06 -38.79 -6.54
N LYS A 316 -11.27 -39.08 -7.06
CA LYS A 316 -11.46 -40.02 -8.19
C LYS A 316 -10.79 -39.51 -9.46
N VAL A 317 -10.78 -38.19 -9.69
CA VAL A 317 -10.06 -37.59 -10.82
C VAL A 317 -8.57 -37.86 -10.69
N ASN A 318 -7.98 -37.62 -9.51
CA ASN A 318 -6.57 -37.92 -9.26
C ASN A 318 -6.24 -39.41 -9.40
N ASP A 319 -7.09 -40.28 -8.83
CA ASP A 319 -6.87 -41.73 -8.84
C ASP A 319 -6.95 -42.31 -10.26
N VAL A 320 -7.78 -41.73 -11.15
CA VAL A 320 -7.99 -42.22 -12.52
C VAL A 320 -7.04 -41.58 -13.54
N TYR A 321 -6.80 -40.27 -13.43
CA TYR A 321 -6.07 -39.49 -14.46
C TYR A 321 -4.71 -38.97 -13.99
N GLY A 322 -4.35 -39.20 -12.72
CA GLY A 322 -3.11 -38.73 -12.10
C GLY A 322 -3.21 -37.30 -11.55
N HIS A 323 -2.26 -36.94 -10.68
CA HIS A 323 -2.22 -35.64 -10.02
C HIS A 323 -2.08 -34.46 -11.00
N ASP A 324 -1.31 -34.61 -12.09
CA ASP A 324 -1.22 -33.58 -13.14
C ASP A 324 -2.60 -33.20 -13.68
N ALA A 325 -3.50 -34.18 -13.83
CA ALA A 325 -4.85 -33.93 -14.34
C ALA A 325 -5.74 -33.26 -13.29
N GLY A 326 -5.59 -33.61 -12.02
CA GLY A 326 -6.24 -32.88 -10.92
C GLY A 326 -5.79 -31.43 -10.85
N ASP A 327 -4.51 -31.16 -11.06
CA ASP A 327 -3.94 -29.81 -11.10
C ASP A 327 -4.55 -28.98 -12.23
N GLU A 328 -4.74 -29.55 -13.42
CA GLU A 328 -5.42 -28.88 -14.53
C GLU A 328 -6.92 -28.65 -14.25
N VAL A 329 -7.59 -29.58 -13.56
CA VAL A 329 -8.98 -29.39 -13.10
C VAL A 329 -9.07 -28.22 -12.11
N ILE A 330 -8.14 -28.11 -11.16
CA ILE A 330 -8.05 -26.99 -10.21
C ILE A 330 -7.84 -25.67 -10.94
N LYS A 331 -6.88 -25.61 -11.87
CA LYS A 331 -6.61 -24.40 -12.67
C LYS A 331 -7.84 -23.97 -13.46
N HIS A 332 -8.49 -24.92 -14.13
CA HIS A 332 -9.71 -24.65 -14.88
C HIS A 332 -10.83 -24.13 -13.96
N PHE A 333 -11.04 -24.76 -12.80
CA PHE A 333 -12.09 -24.34 -11.87
C PHE A 333 -11.86 -22.93 -11.36
N ALA A 334 -10.62 -22.62 -10.96
CA ALA A 334 -10.21 -21.31 -10.52
C ALA A 334 -10.40 -20.23 -11.61
N GLN A 335 -10.10 -20.57 -12.87
CA GLN A 335 -10.35 -19.67 -14.01
C GLN A 335 -11.84 -19.39 -14.21
N GLN A 336 -12.69 -20.42 -14.12
CA GLN A 336 -14.15 -20.24 -14.22
C GLN A 336 -14.69 -19.39 -13.06
N LEU A 337 -14.18 -19.59 -11.83
CA LEU A 337 -14.55 -18.77 -10.68
C LEU A 337 -14.18 -17.30 -10.89
N LYS A 338 -12.92 -17.01 -11.26
CA LYS A 338 -12.48 -15.63 -11.53
C LYS A 338 -13.30 -14.94 -12.62
N ALA A 339 -13.67 -15.69 -13.67
CA ALA A 339 -14.43 -15.14 -14.77
C ALA A 339 -15.89 -14.83 -14.37
N HIS A 340 -16.50 -15.64 -13.51
CA HIS A 340 -17.88 -15.45 -13.07
C HIS A 340 -18.00 -14.42 -11.94
N PHE A 341 -17.13 -14.49 -10.94
CA PHE A 341 -17.14 -13.65 -9.73
C PHE A 341 -16.14 -12.49 -9.85
N HIS A 342 -16.20 -11.78 -10.98
CA HIS A 342 -15.30 -10.66 -11.24
C HIS A 342 -15.51 -9.54 -10.22
N GLY A 343 -14.43 -9.10 -9.56
CA GLY A 343 -14.48 -8.08 -8.51
C GLY A 343 -14.71 -8.62 -7.10
N ASP A 344 -15.01 -9.92 -6.95
CA ASP A 344 -15.15 -10.58 -5.65
C ASP A 344 -13.83 -11.20 -5.18
N ILE A 345 -13.73 -11.53 -3.88
CA ILE A 345 -12.58 -12.30 -3.36
C ILE A 345 -12.82 -13.77 -3.64
N VAL A 346 -12.17 -14.28 -4.70
CA VAL A 346 -12.09 -15.71 -5.01
C VAL A 346 -10.80 -16.28 -4.41
N ALA A 347 -10.91 -17.31 -3.58
CA ALA A 347 -9.76 -17.94 -2.94
C ALA A 347 -9.81 -19.46 -2.93
N ARG A 348 -8.64 -20.09 -2.93
CA ARG A 348 -8.46 -21.53 -2.66
C ARG A 348 -8.10 -21.73 -1.19
N LEU A 349 -8.90 -22.50 -0.47
CA LEU A 349 -8.71 -22.73 0.97
C LEU A 349 -7.75 -23.90 1.27
N GLY A 350 -7.61 -24.83 0.32
CA GLY A 350 -6.73 -25.99 0.39
C GLY A 350 -7.29 -27.14 -0.45
N GLY A 351 -6.41 -27.99 -1.02
CA GLY A 351 -6.87 -29.15 -1.81
C GLY A 351 -7.81 -28.74 -2.95
N GLU A 352 -9.01 -29.29 -2.95
CA GLU A 352 -10.12 -29.03 -3.88
C GLU A 352 -11.14 -27.98 -3.40
N GLU A 353 -10.89 -27.35 -2.25
CA GLU A 353 -11.82 -26.43 -1.60
C GLU A 353 -11.53 -24.97 -1.98
N PHE A 354 -12.59 -24.27 -2.35
CA PHE A 354 -12.57 -22.86 -2.74
C PHE A 354 -13.62 -22.07 -1.96
N ALA A 355 -13.39 -20.78 -1.81
CA ALA A 355 -14.37 -19.86 -1.24
C ALA A 355 -14.47 -18.58 -2.06
N VAL A 356 -15.67 -18.01 -2.05
CA VAL A 356 -15.95 -16.69 -2.64
C VAL A 356 -16.57 -15.81 -1.56
N LEU A 357 -16.04 -14.61 -1.40
CA LEU A 357 -16.64 -13.54 -0.60
C LEU A 357 -17.06 -12.42 -1.54
N SER A 358 -18.36 -12.18 -1.63
CA SER A 358 -18.94 -11.19 -2.54
C SER A 358 -19.69 -10.11 -1.77
N GLN A 359 -19.47 -8.85 -2.16
CA GLN A 359 -20.28 -7.70 -1.72
C GLN A 359 -21.32 -7.31 -2.77
N SER A 360 -21.56 -8.17 -3.77
CA SER A 360 -22.55 -7.88 -4.81
C SER A 360 -23.98 -8.02 -4.28
N PRO A 361 -24.84 -7.00 -4.46
CA PRO A 361 -26.24 -7.06 -4.05
C PRO A 361 -27.05 -8.16 -4.75
N ILE A 362 -26.57 -8.67 -5.89
CA ILE A 362 -27.30 -9.66 -6.71
C ILE A 362 -27.56 -10.97 -5.95
N TYR A 363 -26.73 -11.27 -4.93
CA TYR A 363 -26.83 -12.48 -4.12
C TYR A 363 -27.67 -12.29 -2.84
N LEU A 364 -28.17 -11.07 -2.56
CA LEU A 364 -28.98 -10.82 -1.37
C LEU A 364 -30.36 -11.50 -1.42
N THR A 365 -30.98 -11.51 -2.60
CA THR A 365 -32.39 -11.94 -2.77
C THR A 365 -32.53 -13.27 -3.51
N SER A 366 -31.49 -13.71 -4.23
CA SER A 366 -31.50 -14.94 -5.01
C SER A 366 -30.11 -15.55 -5.13
N PHE A 367 -30.04 -16.89 -5.14
CA PHE A 367 -28.83 -17.65 -5.46
C PHE A 367 -28.86 -18.27 -6.86
N GLU A 368 -29.79 -17.85 -7.72
CA GLU A 368 -29.89 -18.33 -9.11
C GLU A 368 -28.62 -18.06 -9.92
N HIS A 369 -27.94 -16.93 -9.69
CA HIS A 369 -26.66 -16.64 -10.35
C HIS A 369 -25.56 -17.65 -9.93
N ILE A 370 -25.56 -18.07 -8.66
CA ILE A 370 -24.64 -19.08 -8.15
C ILE A 370 -24.96 -20.46 -8.77
N ASP A 371 -26.25 -20.80 -8.88
CA ASP A 371 -26.65 -22.06 -9.52
C ASP A 371 -26.39 -22.06 -11.03
N ALA A 372 -26.53 -20.91 -11.70
CA ALA A 372 -26.19 -20.74 -13.10
C ALA A 372 -24.68 -20.96 -13.35
N PHE A 373 -23.82 -20.47 -12.45
CA PHE A 373 -22.38 -20.80 -12.48
C PHE A 373 -22.15 -22.31 -12.38
N ARG A 374 -22.77 -22.97 -11.39
CA ARG A 374 -22.64 -24.42 -11.20
C ARG A 374 -23.10 -25.20 -12.44
N ALA A 375 -24.26 -24.85 -12.99
CA ALA A 375 -24.80 -25.49 -14.19
C ALA A 375 -23.90 -25.31 -15.40
N LYS A 376 -23.35 -24.11 -15.59
CA LYS A 376 -22.37 -23.82 -16.65
C LYS A 376 -21.12 -24.66 -16.49
N LEU A 377 -20.56 -24.77 -15.29
CA LEU A 377 -19.37 -25.59 -15.02
C LEU A 377 -19.62 -27.06 -15.34
N ALA A 378 -20.77 -27.60 -14.93
CA ALA A 378 -21.13 -28.99 -15.18
C ALA A 378 -21.24 -29.34 -16.69
N GLY A 379 -21.51 -28.35 -17.54
CA GLY A 379 -21.53 -28.50 -19.00
C GLY A 379 -20.17 -28.30 -19.68
N GLN A 380 -19.13 -27.93 -18.94
CA GLN A 380 -17.79 -27.72 -19.46
C GLN A 380 -16.92 -28.97 -19.29
N SER A 381 -15.78 -29.00 -19.98
CA SER A 381 -14.81 -30.09 -19.87
C SER A 381 -13.41 -29.51 -19.98
N VAL A 382 -12.46 -30.11 -19.28
CA VAL A 382 -11.04 -29.78 -19.42
C VAL A 382 -10.33 -30.89 -20.19
N CYS A 383 -9.53 -30.51 -21.19
CA CYS A 383 -8.72 -31.45 -21.94
C CYS A 383 -7.33 -31.51 -21.29
N VAL A 384 -6.95 -32.69 -20.79
CA VAL A 384 -5.65 -32.93 -20.17
C VAL A 384 -4.97 -34.08 -20.91
N LYS A 385 -3.85 -33.78 -21.59
CA LYS A 385 -3.14 -34.74 -22.46
C LYS A 385 -4.09 -35.31 -23.53
N GLN A 386 -4.59 -36.54 -23.36
CA GLN A 386 -5.53 -37.22 -24.27
C GLN A 386 -6.91 -37.49 -23.63
N HIS A 387 -7.15 -36.98 -22.43
CA HIS A 387 -8.40 -37.20 -21.70
C HIS A 387 -9.26 -35.94 -21.68
N VAL A 388 -10.58 -36.13 -21.87
CA VAL A 388 -11.58 -35.10 -21.66
C VAL A 388 -12.25 -35.38 -20.31
N ILE A 389 -12.05 -34.48 -19.36
CA ILE A 389 -12.52 -34.63 -17.99
C ILE A 389 -13.70 -33.69 -17.77
N GLN A 390 -14.84 -34.27 -17.42
CA GLN A 390 -16.02 -33.56 -16.93
C GLN A 390 -16.08 -33.69 -15.41
N TYR A 391 -16.38 -32.58 -14.74
CA TYR A 391 -16.51 -32.54 -13.29
C TYR A 391 -17.59 -31.53 -12.90
N THR A 392 -18.06 -31.67 -11.66
CA THR A 392 -19.06 -30.78 -11.06
C THR A 392 -18.53 -30.18 -9.78
N CYS A 393 -19.27 -29.24 -9.19
CA CYS A 393 -18.98 -28.74 -7.85
C CYS A 393 -20.25 -28.69 -7.01
N SER A 394 -20.06 -28.83 -5.70
CA SER A 394 -21.08 -28.57 -4.70
C SER A 394 -20.79 -27.22 -4.04
N ILE A 395 -21.85 -26.47 -3.71
CA ILE A 395 -21.73 -25.10 -3.17
C ILE A 395 -22.63 -24.95 -1.94
N GLY A 396 -22.07 -24.45 -0.85
CA GLY A 396 -22.82 -23.95 0.30
C GLY A 396 -22.75 -22.42 0.33
N ALA A 397 -23.90 -21.74 0.26
CA ALA A 397 -23.95 -20.28 0.18
C ALA A 397 -24.79 -19.67 1.30
N THR A 398 -24.32 -18.57 1.90
CA THR A 398 -25.08 -17.82 2.90
C THR A 398 -24.79 -16.33 2.83
N ASN A 399 -25.83 -15.54 2.95
CA ASN A 399 -25.77 -14.08 3.12
C ASN A 399 -26.32 -13.65 4.49
N ILE A 400 -26.54 -14.62 5.40
CA ILE A 400 -26.98 -14.36 6.77
C ILE A 400 -25.75 -13.93 7.58
N LEU A 401 -25.69 -12.64 7.91
CA LEU A 401 -24.65 -12.10 8.77
C LEU A 401 -24.64 -12.82 10.13
N ARG A 402 -23.44 -13.16 10.60
CA ARG A 402 -23.20 -13.81 11.90
C ARG A 402 -22.35 -12.89 12.79
N LYS A 403 -21.75 -13.40 13.86
CA LYS A 403 -20.92 -12.57 14.76
C LYS A 403 -19.62 -12.10 14.10
N ASN A 404 -19.09 -12.90 13.17
CA ASN A 404 -17.86 -12.64 12.43
C ASN A 404 -17.86 -13.45 11.12
N LEU A 405 -16.88 -13.21 10.25
CA LEU A 405 -16.72 -13.93 8.99
C LEU A 405 -16.54 -15.45 9.21
N ASN A 406 -15.78 -15.85 10.23
CA ASN A 406 -15.52 -17.26 10.52
C ASN A 406 -16.82 -18.03 10.84
N ASP A 407 -17.75 -17.43 11.58
CA ASP A 407 -19.06 -18.04 11.85
C ASP A 407 -19.92 -18.16 10.57
N MET A 408 -19.81 -17.20 9.64
CA MET A 408 -20.46 -17.33 8.32
C MET A 408 -19.84 -18.46 7.50
N MET A 409 -18.51 -18.60 7.52
CA MET A 409 -17.78 -19.68 6.86
C MET A 409 -18.17 -21.05 7.41
N ILE A 410 -18.26 -21.21 8.73
CA ILE A 410 -18.74 -22.45 9.37
C ILE A 410 -20.16 -22.78 8.92
N HIS A 411 -21.02 -21.76 8.76
CA HIS A 411 -22.37 -21.98 8.27
C HIS A 411 -22.41 -22.40 6.80
N ALA A 412 -21.64 -21.74 5.94
CA ALA A 412 -21.49 -22.10 4.53
C ALA A 412 -20.92 -23.51 4.35
N ASP A 413 -19.96 -23.91 5.17
CA ASP A 413 -19.38 -25.26 5.16
C ASP A 413 -20.43 -26.34 5.51
N ARG A 414 -21.28 -26.10 6.51
CA ARG A 414 -22.41 -27.02 6.81
C ARG A 414 -23.39 -27.15 5.65
N LEU A 415 -23.65 -26.05 4.94
CA LEU A 415 -24.49 -26.08 3.74
C LEU A 415 -23.82 -26.86 2.61
N LEU A 416 -22.52 -26.67 2.40
CA LEU A 416 -21.74 -27.46 1.44
C LEU A 416 -21.76 -28.95 1.79
N TYR A 417 -21.63 -29.30 3.07
CA TYR A 417 -21.76 -30.67 3.54
C TYR A 417 -23.13 -31.27 3.18
N ASN A 418 -24.21 -30.51 3.38
CA ASN A 418 -25.56 -30.93 2.94
C ASN A 418 -25.63 -31.12 1.43
N ALA A 419 -24.98 -30.23 0.65
CA ALA A 419 -24.96 -30.34 -0.82
C ALA A 419 -24.32 -31.65 -1.26
N LYS A 420 -23.18 -31.99 -0.63
CA LYS A 420 -22.48 -33.26 -0.86
C LYS A 420 -23.32 -34.48 -0.48
N ARG A 421 -24.04 -34.42 0.65
CA ARG A 421 -24.92 -35.53 1.11
C ARG A 421 -26.17 -35.72 0.26
N ASN A 422 -26.74 -34.62 -0.24
CA ASN A 422 -27.99 -34.65 -0.98
C ASN A 422 -27.81 -35.05 -2.46
N GLY A 423 -26.61 -35.45 -2.88
CA GLY A 423 -26.34 -35.94 -4.22
C GLY A 423 -25.37 -35.09 -5.04
N ARG A 424 -24.68 -34.13 -4.40
CA ARG A 424 -23.68 -33.26 -5.03
C ARG A 424 -24.26 -32.40 -6.17
N ASN A 425 -23.39 -31.71 -6.92
CA ASN A 425 -23.72 -30.87 -8.06
C ASN A 425 -24.94 -29.97 -7.80
N ARG A 426 -24.91 -29.25 -6.67
CA ARG A 426 -26.00 -28.36 -6.25
C ARG A 426 -25.51 -27.23 -5.37
N VAL A 427 -26.37 -26.21 -5.26
CA VAL A 427 -26.23 -25.12 -4.30
C VAL A 427 -27.17 -25.39 -3.12
N GLU A 428 -26.64 -25.36 -1.90
CA GLU A 428 -27.42 -25.38 -0.67
C GLU A 428 -27.29 -24.04 0.05
N GLY A 429 -28.43 -23.49 0.46
CA GLY A 429 -28.52 -22.17 1.07
C GLY A 429 -29.84 -21.50 0.76
N LYS A 430 -30.28 -20.58 1.62
CA LYS A 430 -31.42 -19.71 1.37
C LYS A 430 -30.96 -18.26 1.53
N PRO A 431 -31.30 -17.35 0.60
CA PRO A 431 -31.08 -15.93 0.79
C PRO A 431 -31.88 -15.44 2.01
N ALA A 432 -31.32 -14.48 2.75
CA ALA A 432 -32.00 -13.81 3.84
C ALA A 432 -33.36 -13.26 3.37
N GLY A 433 -34.43 -13.53 4.13
CA GLY A 433 -35.79 -13.02 3.86
C GLY A 433 -36.75 -13.97 3.12
N LYS A 434 -36.34 -15.17 2.71
CA LYS A 434 -37.27 -16.24 2.28
C LYS A 434 -37.45 -17.28 3.40
N HIS A 435 -38.48 -17.10 4.23
CA HIS A 435 -38.95 -18.12 5.17
C HIS A 435 -39.60 -19.29 4.43
#